data_AF-A0A8A1M6E6-F1
#
_entry.id   AF-A0A8A1M6E6-F1
#
_cell.length_a   1.000
_cell.length_b   1.000
_cell.length_c   1.000
_cell.angle_alpha   90.00
_cell.angle_beta   90.00
_cell.angle_gamma   90.00
#
_symmetry.space_group_name_H-M   'P 1'
#
loop_
_entity.id
_entity.type
_entity.pdbx_description
1 polymer ?
#
loop_
_entity_poly.entity_id
_entity_poly.type
_entity_poly.pdbx_seq_one_letter_code
_entity_poly.pdbx_strand_id
1 'polypeptide(L)'
;MPHSWTFPFAREVRRYHQVKLLDNEHGIPPHDNYWRELFDNISARYFHLHVGRPQSIERYKIWPNYTQNIRTGSRLFPVPPWEAHSSHSMSKPDRVFDDCFWTYEGGLIAFVSYDDMCILLLDLETSKTFPVPFDIVHRVIRRIRLQHRLLVIEWAEADAFHWLNSLDSVHRHFASSFDISAVSPSVGWDVTFRNEWKIMFLGHPLSDRDRFYSSHNETHYVLYTWQPNRSLYTADEDAPIESLFVWNISEPSDYKPSADPSSLHKPSSSCPFVVAKFNFRDLDFYSVRQRGAPKMIRLDINSETNVLDITECTGPGCEIDPINTSSYPSAQITSIPFLSHGPIWRRALKFPIPPYRGNTSMYNRPFLRGSYLWPATISEVIDEEAQVIFSLQTSILNHEDCKSAQHLQLKIQAPHSDNRYSVLEPRLLHEIAFKGFIQGDERIIIGENDMQELVILRFDR
;
A
#
# COMPACT_ATOMS: atom_id res chain seq x y z
N MET A 1 -19.75 -29.86 28.52
CA MET A 1 -18.28 -29.69 28.57
C MET A 1 -18.01 -28.24 28.24
N PRO A 2 -17.52 -27.40 29.16
CA PRO A 2 -17.18 -26.02 28.84
C PRO A 2 -15.99 -26.05 27.86
N HIS A 3 -16.14 -25.44 26.69
CA HIS A 3 -15.01 -25.24 25.79
C HIS A 3 -13.99 -24.37 26.53
N SER A 4 -12.85 -24.96 26.90
CA SER A 4 -11.72 -24.19 27.42
C SER A 4 -11.20 -23.33 26.27
N TRP A 5 -11.50 -22.04 26.31
CA TRP A 5 -10.95 -21.10 25.34
C TRP A 5 -9.45 -21.00 25.58
N THR A 6 -8.66 -21.39 24.58
CA THR A 6 -7.21 -21.23 24.60
C THR A 6 -6.82 -20.28 23.47
N PHE A 7 -5.92 -19.33 23.76
CA PHE A 7 -5.49 -18.32 22.80
C PHE A 7 -3.98 -18.45 22.50
N PRO A 8 -3.51 -19.62 22.03
CA PRO A 8 -2.08 -19.89 21.86
C PRO A 8 -1.43 -18.99 20.79
N PHE A 9 -2.23 -18.42 19.89
CA PHE A 9 -1.77 -17.60 18.76
C PHE A 9 -1.73 -16.10 19.06
N ALA A 10 -2.23 -15.67 20.22
CA ALA A 10 -2.18 -14.26 20.61
C ALA A 10 -0.72 -13.78 20.70
N ARG A 11 -0.44 -12.59 20.16
CA ARG A 11 0.89 -11.97 20.12
C ARG A 11 1.62 -11.99 21.46
N GLU A 12 0.94 -11.69 22.55
CA GLU A 12 1.52 -11.63 23.88
C GLU A 12 1.96 -13.01 24.38
N VAL A 13 1.17 -14.05 24.08
CA VAL A 13 1.51 -15.45 24.39
C VAL A 13 2.69 -15.91 23.55
N ARG A 14 2.71 -15.57 22.25
CA ARG A 14 3.82 -15.91 21.34
C ARG A 14 5.13 -15.23 21.77
N ARG A 15 5.09 -13.94 22.11
CA ARG A 15 6.24 -13.19 22.65
C ARG A 15 6.74 -13.81 23.96
N TYR A 16 5.84 -14.18 24.86
CA TYR A 16 6.23 -14.84 26.11
C TYR A 16 6.95 -16.18 25.87
N HIS A 17 6.45 -17.01 24.95
CA HIS A 17 7.12 -18.27 24.59
C HIS A 17 8.50 -18.03 23.97
N GLN A 18 8.66 -16.99 23.14
CA GLN A 18 9.98 -16.63 22.60
C GLN A 18 10.96 -16.21 23.70
N VAL A 19 10.52 -15.40 24.67
CA VAL A 19 11.35 -14.99 25.81
C VAL A 19 11.71 -16.19 26.71
N LYS A 20 10.76 -17.09 26.98
CA LYS A 20 11.01 -18.31 27.76
C LYS A 20 11.90 -19.35 27.09
N LEU A 21 11.94 -19.38 25.75
CA LEU A 21 12.90 -20.21 25.03
C LEU A 21 14.34 -19.66 25.16
N LEU A 22 14.48 -18.36 25.45
CA LEU A 22 15.77 -17.69 25.67
C LEU A 22 16.20 -17.76 27.14
N ASP A 23 15.26 -17.68 28.08
CA ASP A 23 15.49 -17.78 29.51
C ASP A 23 15.08 -19.16 30.06
N ASN A 24 16.06 -20.05 30.22
CA ASN A 24 15.91 -21.26 31.02
C ASN A 24 15.76 -20.88 32.51
N GLU A 25 14.56 -20.49 32.98
CA GLU A 25 14.01 -20.92 34.28
C GLU A 25 12.68 -20.26 34.71
N HIS A 26 11.94 -21.08 35.48
CA HIS A 26 10.94 -20.82 36.52
C HIS A 26 9.48 -20.47 36.14
N GLY A 27 8.58 -21.14 36.88
CA GLY A 27 7.13 -21.13 36.70
C GLY A 27 6.49 -19.78 37.00
N ILE A 28 5.25 -19.62 36.51
CA ILE A 28 4.43 -18.43 36.72
C ILE A 28 4.28 -18.19 38.23
N PRO A 29 4.69 -17.01 38.76
CA PRO A 29 4.50 -16.70 40.17
C PRO A 29 3.01 -16.73 40.55
N PRO A 30 2.62 -17.38 41.65
CA PRO A 30 1.21 -17.67 41.97
C PRO A 30 0.34 -16.43 42.33
N HIS A 31 0.89 -15.22 42.33
CA HIS A 31 0.19 -13.97 42.69
C HIS A 31 0.33 -12.85 41.67
N ASP A 32 0.70 -13.19 40.45
CA ASP A 32 0.95 -12.18 39.43
C ASP A 32 -0.36 -11.78 38.72
N ASN A 33 -0.92 -10.63 39.14
CA ASN A 33 -2.11 -10.03 38.52
C ASN A 33 -1.91 -9.79 37.01
N TYR A 34 -0.65 -9.68 36.55
CA TYR A 34 -0.31 -9.56 35.14
C TYR A 34 -0.94 -10.64 34.28
N TRP A 35 -0.89 -11.91 34.70
CA TRP A 35 -1.44 -13.02 33.89
C TRP A 35 -2.96 -12.99 33.82
N ARG A 36 -3.62 -12.52 34.89
CA ARG A 36 -5.06 -12.35 34.89
C ARG A 36 -5.46 -11.21 33.95
N GLU A 37 -4.84 -10.05 34.09
CA GLU A 37 -5.09 -8.90 33.21
C GLU A 37 -4.77 -9.23 31.75
N LEU A 38 -3.68 -9.94 31.49
CA LEU A 38 -3.31 -10.38 30.15
C LEU A 38 -4.36 -11.35 29.57
N PHE A 39 -4.81 -12.33 30.35
CA PHE A 39 -5.85 -13.26 29.93
C PHE A 39 -7.17 -12.54 29.65
N ASP A 40 -7.58 -11.61 30.53
CA ASP A 40 -8.81 -10.83 30.37
C ASP A 40 -8.74 -9.97 29.10
N ASN A 41 -7.60 -9.30 28.85
CA ASN A 41 -7.38 -8.49 27.64
C ASN A 41 -7.39 -9.33 26.35
N ILE A 42 -6.71 -10.48 26.34
CA ILE A 42 -6.73 -11.39 25.20
C ILE A 42 -8.16 -11.91 24.96
N SER A 43 -8.83 -12.37 26.01
CA SER A 43 -10.20 -12.91 25.92
C SER A 43 -11.19 -11.86 25.41
N ALA A 44 -11.12 -10.64 25.93
CA ALA A 44 -11.93 -9.52 25.47
C ALA A 44 -11.68 -9.24 23.98
N ARG A 45 -10.42 -9.14 23.54
CA ARG A 45 -10.09 -8.92 22.12
C ARG A 45 -10.70 -9.96 21.20
N TYR A 46 -10.52 -11.25 21.51
CA TYR A 46 -11.05 -12.31 20.66
C TYR A 46 -12.58 -12.40 20.73
N PHE A 47 -13.20 -12.04 21.85
CA PHE A 47 -14.64 -11.83 21.92
C PHE A 47 -15.09 -10.69 20.99
N HIS A 48 -14.42 -9.55 21.01
CA HIS A 48 -14.71 -8.37 20.20
C HIS A 48 -14.51 -8.61 18.69
N LEU A 49 -13.47 -9.36 18.30
CA LEU A 49 -13.31 -9.87 16.94
C LEU A 49 -14.47 -10.78 16.54
N HIS A 50 -14.87 -11.70 17.42
CA HIS A 50 -15.96 -12.65 17.15
C HIS A 50 -17.32 -11.96 17.00
N VAL A 51 -17.59 -10.89 17.75
CA VAL A 51 -18.86 -10.14 17.61
C VAL A 51 -18.80 -9.03 16.57
N GLY A 52 -17.64 -8.76 15.98
CA GLY A 52 -17.47 -7.71 14.97
C GLY A 52 -17.66 -6.30 15.51
N ARG A 53 -17.26 -6.07 16.77
CA ARG A 53 -17.33 -4.77 17.43
C ARG A 53 -16.01 -4.44 18.11
N PRO A 54 -15.31 -3.36 17.73
CA PRO A 54 -14.12 -2.92 18.44
C PRO A 54 -14.47 -2.44 19.86
N GLN A 55 -13.46 -2.38 20.71
CA GLN A 55 -13.53 -1.82 22.06
C GLN A 55 -13.44 -0.29 22.03
N SER A 56 -12.58 0.27 21.17
CA SER A 56 -12.43 1.71 20.99
C SER A 56 -12.16 2.10 19.53
N ILE A 57 -12.28 3.41 19.26
CA ILE A 57 -12.09 4.00 17.95
C ILE A 57 -11.23 5.25 18.11
N GLU A 58 -10.08 5.29 17.47
CA GLU A 58 -9.23 6.49 17.37
C GLU A 58 -9.39 7.12 15.99
N ARG A 59 -9.37 8.46 15.90
CA ARG A 59 -9.51 9.22 14.65
C ARG A 59 -8.45 10.31 14.56
N TYR A 60 -7.83 10.44 13.39
CA TYR A 60 -6.83 11.48 13.10
C TYR A 60 -7.16 12.13 11.76
N LYS A 61 -7.25 13.45 11.70
CA LYS A 61 -7.58 14.16 10.46
C LYS A 61 -6.42 14.09 9.49
N ILE A 62 -6.69 13.58 8.28
CA ILE A 62 -5.75 13.60 7.18
C ILE A 62 -6.01 14.84 6.33
N TRP A 63 -4.96 15.39 5.74
CA TRP A 63 -5.10 16.50 4.81
C TRP A 63 -5.97 16.10 3.58
N PRO A 64 -6.85 16.99 3.08
CA PRO A 64 -7.68 16.70 1.91
C PRO A 64 -6.86 16.42 0.65
N ASN A 65 -7.17 15.32 -0.06
CA ASN A 65 -6.64 15.08 -1.40
C ASN A 65 -7.46 15.85 -2.46
N TYR A 66 -6.78 16.48 -3.41
CA TYR A 66 -7.44 17.13 -4.55
C TYR A 66 -7.21 16.28 -5.80
N THR A 67 -8.30 15.80 -6.42
CA THR A 67 -8.24 14.85 -7.55
C THR A 67 -8.55 15.49 -8.90
N GLN A 68 -9.16 16.68 -8.94
CA GLN A 68 -9.66 17.27 -10.20
C GLN A 68 -9.08 18.65 -10.54
N ASN A 69 -8.61 19.42 -9.56
CA ASN A 69 -7.99 20.74 -9.82
C ASN A 69 -6.97 21.05 -8.72
N ILE A 70 -5.73 21.32 -9.09
CA ILE A 70 -4.72 21.89 -8.18
C ILE A 70 -5.12 23.33 -7.96
N ARG A 71 -5.70 23.61 -6.80
CA ARG A 71 -5.93 24.97 -6.36
C ARG A 71 -4.62 25.52 -5.85
N THR A 72 -4.44 26.83 -5.90
CA THR A 72 -3.32 27.50 -5.21
C THR A 72 -3.35 27.07 -3.75
N GLY A 73 -2.27 26.42 -3.29
CA GLY A 73 -2.17 25.86 -1.93
C GLY A 73 -2.52 24.38 -1.80
N SER A 74 -2.93 23.67 -2.86
CA SER A 74 -3.08 22.21 -2.85
C SER A 74 -1.75 21.53 -2.51
N ARG A 75 -1.74 20.74 -1.44
CA ARG A 75 -0.55 20.02 -0.95
C ARG A 75 -0.54 18.55 -1.33
N LEU A 76 -1.71 17.96 -1.55
CA LEU A 76 -1.86 16.55 -1.88
C LEU A 76 -2.53 16.39 -3.23
N PHE A 77 -1.83 15.72 -4.15
CA PHE A 77 -2.39 15.33 -5.44
C PHE A 77 -1.90 13.92 -5.77
N PRO A 78 -2.74 12.89 -5.53
CA PRO A 78 -2.32 11.52 -5.71
C PRO A 78 -2.06 11.21 -7.19
N VAL A 79 -1.28 10.18 -7.45
CA VAL A 79 -1.29 9.60 -8.79
C VAL A 79 -2.71 9.10 -9.06
N PRO A 80 -3.36 9.48 -10.18
CA PRO A 80 -4.70 8.97 -10.44
C PRO A 80 -4.66 7.46 -10.74
N PRO A 81 -5.75 6.73 -10.52
CA PRO A 81 -5.82 5.31 -10.85
C PRO A 81 -5.96 5.08 -12.37
N TRP A 82 -5.79 3.83 -12.82
CA TRP A 82 -6.25 3.39 -14.13
C TRP A 82 -7.78 3.43 -14.24
N GLU A 83 -8.29 4.09 -15.26
CA GLU A 83 -9.73 4.12 -15.57
C GLU A 83 -10.20 2.83 -16.26
N ALA A 84 -9.29 2.17 -16.97
CA ALA A 84 -9.49 0.87 -17.57
C ALA A 84 -8.40 -0.10 -17.09
N HIS A 85 -8.74 -1.34 -16.75
CA HIS A 85 -7.78 -2.35 -16.30
C HIS A 85 -8.22 -3.77 -16.70
N SER A 86 -7.29 -4.55 -17.25
CA SER A 86 -7.56 -5.89 -17.81
C SER A 86 -8.00 -6.95 -16.79
N SER A 87 -7.90 -6.67 -15.49
CA SER A 87 -8.41 -7.58 -14.44
C SER A 87 -9.94 -7.68 -14.41
N HIS A 88 -10.66 -6.83 -15.15
CA HIS A 88 -12.11 -6.81 -15.25
C HIS A 88 -12.56 -7.26 -16.64
N SER A 89 -13.68 -8.00 -16.74
CA SER A 89 -14.13 -8.60 -18.00
C SER A 89 -14.38 -7.58 -19.12
N MET A 90 -14.83 -6.37 -18.79
CA MET A 90 -15.01 -5.25 -19.76
C MET A 90 -13.88 -4.24 -19.73
N SER A 91 -12.74 -4.59 -19.12
CA SER A 91 -11.63 -3.68 -18.82
C SER A 91 -12.03 -2.42 -18.05
N LYS A 92 -13.23 -2.34 -17.46
CA LYS A 92 -13.69 -1.22 -16.66
C LYS A 92 -13.83 -1.69 -15.21
N PRO A 93 -13.11 -1.08 -14.25
CA PRO A 93 -13.33 -1.38 -12.84
C PRO A 93 -14.78 -1.10 -12.43
N ASP A 94 -15.36 -2.03 -11.69
CA ASP A 94 -16.68 -1.91 -11.08
C ASP A 94 -16.75 -0.78 -10.05
N ARG A 95 -15.63 -0.53 -9.35
CA ARG A 95 -15.43 0.61 -8.46
C ARG A 95 -13.97 1.04 -8.50
N VAL A 96 -13.74 2.34 -8.43
CA VAL A 96 -12.40 2.94 -8.36
C VAL A 96 -12.28 3.71 -7.05
N PHE A 97 -11.22 3.43 -6.30
CA PHE A 97 -10.85 4.10 -5.07
C PHE A 97 -9.64 5.01 -5.29
N ASP A 98 -9.65 6.13 -4.59
CA ASP A 98 -8.52 7.05 -4.56
C ASP A 98 -7.33 6.48 -3.78
N ASP A 99 -6.15 7.04 -4.02
CA ASP A 99 -4.95 6.73 -3.23
C ASP A 99 -5.07 7.24 -1.78
N CYS A 100 -4.38 6.56 -0.86
CA CYS A 100 -4.30 6.94 0.56
C CYS A 100 -3.05 7.77 0.83
N PHE A 101 -3.16 8.77 1.72
CA PHE A 101 -2.01 9.53 2.24
C PHE A 101 -1.65 9.09 3.67
N TRP A 102 -1.77 7.79 3.90
CA TRP A 102 -1.30 7.08 5.07
C TRP A 102 -0.74 5.71 4.65
N THR A 103 0.19 5.17 5.42
CA THR A 103 0.85 3.89 5.16
C THR A 103 1.18 3.22 6.49
N TYR A 104 1.16 1.89 6.53
CA TYR A 104 1.29 1.09 7.75
C TYR A 104 2.42 0.06 7.63
N GLU A 105 3.26 -0.04 8.66
CA GLU A 105 4.22 -1.12 8.81
C GLU A 105 4.45 -1.45 10.29
N GLY A 106 4.21 -2.71 10.67
CA GLY A 106 4.69 -3.26 11.94
C GLY A 106 4.31 -2.45 13.18
N GLY A 107 3.06 -1.98 13.24
CA GLY A 107 2.54 -1.16 14.35
C GLY A 107 2.78 0.34 14.22
N LEU A 108 3.40 0.81 13.13
CA LEU A 108 3.58 2.23 12.84
C LEU A 108 2.71 2.70 11.69
N ILE A 109 2.19 3.92 11.79
CA ILE A 109 1.49 4.60 10.70
C ILE A 109 2.21 5.90 10.37
N ALA A 110 2.59 6.09 9.11
CA ALA A 110 2.97 7.42 8.61
C ALA A 110 1.78 8.03 7.87
N PHE A 111 1.39 9.27 8.20
CA PHE A 111 0.27 9.96 7.55
C PHE A 111 0.48 11.48 7.51
N VAL A 112 -0.20 12.15 6.57
CA VAL A 112 -0.18 13.61 6.45
C VAL A 112 -1.22 14.23 7.38
N SER A 113 -0.80 14.72 8.54
CA SER A 113 -1.69 15.33 9.54
C SER A 113 -2.21 16.67 9.04
N TYR A 114 -3.54 16.84 9.08
CA TYR A 114 -4.16 18.13 8.81
C TYR A 114 -3.94 19.12 9.96
N ASP A 115 -4.06 18.67 11.20
CA ASP A 115 -4.01 19.55 12.37
C ASP A 115 -2.56 20.04 12.63
N ASP A 116 -1.56 19.17 12.43
CA ASP A 116 -0.14 19.50 12.65
C ASP A 116 0.56 20.05 11.39
N MET A 117 -0.12 20.03 10.25
CA MET A 117 0.38 20.54 8.98
C MET A 117 1.75 19.94 8.60
N CYS A 118 1.97 18.66 8.90
CA CYS A 118 3.19 17.93 8.62
C CYS A 118 2.91 16.42 8.49
N ILE A 119 3.94 15.64 8.18
CA ILE A 119 3.84 14.18 8.16
C ILE A 119 4.20 13.67 9.57
N LEU A 120 3.32 12.86 10.14
CA LEU A 120 3.52 12.24 11.44
C LEU A 120 3.72 10.74 11.30
N LEU A 121 4.57 10.20 12.15
CA LEU A 121 4.72 8.77 12.44
C LEU A 121 4.00 8.47 13.77
N LEU A 122 2.92 7.70 13.75
CA LEU A 122 2.17 7.26 14.91
C LEU A 122 2.60 5.84 15.30
N ASP A 123 2.99 5.67 16.56
CA ASP A 123 3.20 4.37 17.18
C ASP A 123 1.90 3.88 17.82
N LEU A 124 1.34 2.79 17.29
CA LEU A 124 0.06 2.26 17.74
C LEU A 124 0.13 1.59 19.12
N GLU A 125 1.31 1.16 19.57
CA GLU A 125 1.45 0.56 20.90
C GLU A 125 1.30 1.64 21.98
N THR A 126 2.00 2.77 21.79
CA THR A 126 2.09 3.85 22.77
C THR A 126 1.15 5.03 22.51
N SER A 127 0.50 5.07 21.34
CA SER A 127 -0.29 6.21 20.83
C SER A 127 0.50 7.53 20.79
N LYS A 128 1.84 7.47 20.69
CA LYS A 128 2.71 8.64 20.54
C LYS A 128 2.96 8.94 19.08
N THR A 129 3.05 10.22 18.75
CA THR A 129 3.39 10.71 17.41
C THR A 129 4.79 11.32 17.37
N PHE A 130 5.46 11.16 16.22
CA PHE A 130 6.81 11.65 15.96
C PHE A 130 6.79 12.40 14.61
N PRO A 131 7.23 13.66 14.53
CA PRO A 131 7.23 14.40 13.28
C PRO A 131 8.31 13.86 12.34
N VAL A 132 7.95 13.68 11.07
CA VAL A 132 8.92 13.38 10.01
C VAL A 132 9.57 14.70 9.57
N PRO A 133 10.91 14.81 9.48
CA PRO A 133 11.61 16.05 9.12
C PRO A 133 11.52 16.33 7.60
N PHE A 134 10.30 16.45 7.09
CA PHE A 134 9.98 16.76 5.71
C PHE A 134 9.24 18.09 5.63
N ASP A 135 9.86 19.07 4.97
CA ASP A 135 9.22 20.36 4.70
C ASP A 135 8.16 20.19 3.61
N ILE A 136 6.89 20.36 3.96
CA ILE A 136 5.76 20.26 3.03
C ILE A 136 5.57 21.56 2.22
N VAL A 137 6.21 22.66 2.61
CA VAL A 137 6.01 23.96 1.98
C VAL A 137 6.57 23.94 0.56
N HIS A 138 5.82 24.50 -0.40
CA HIS A 138 6.13 24.47 -1.84
C HIS A 138 6.22 23.08 -2.47
N ARG A 139 5.76 22.04 -1.78
CA ARG A 139 5.72 20.66 -2.30
C ARG A 139 4.28 20.18 -2.46
N VAL A 140 4.07 19.36 -3.48
CA VAL A 140 2.84 18.61 -3.74
C VAL A 140 3.17 17.13 -3.56
N ILE A 141 2.71 16.54 -2.46
CA ILE A 141 2.92 15.12 -2.18
C ILE A 141 2.04 14.30 -3.12
N ARG A 142 2.67 13.32 -3.77
CA ARG A 142 2.08 12.40 -4.73
C ARG A 142 1.72 11.07 -4.10
N ARG A 143 2.55 10.59 -3.16
CA ARG A 143 2.39 9.32 -2.43
C ARG A 143 3.34 9.28 -1.24
N ILE A 144 2.96 8.51 -0.22
CA ILE A 144 3.85 8.13 0.88
C ILE A 144 3.83 6.60 1.03
N ARG A 145 4.96 5.99 1.37
CA ARG A 145 5.06 4.54 1.56
C ARG A 145 6.09 4.21 2.62
N LEU A 146 5.71 3.40 3.61
CA LEU A 146 6.58 2.89 4.65
C LEU A 146 6.81 1.40 4.40
N GLN A 147 8.08 1.01 4.24
CA GLN A 147 8.45 -0.40 4.08
C GLN A 147 9.91 -0.59 4.49
N HIS A 148 10.20 -1.70 5.15
CA HIS A 148 11.51 -2.03 5.73
C HIS A 148 12.05 -0.89 6.62
N ARG A 149 11.18 -0.27 7.43
CA ARG A 149 11.52 0.88 8.28
C ARG A 149 12.06 2.09 7.51
N LEU A 150 11.82 2.14 6.21
CA LEU A 150 12.17 3.27 5.35
C LEU A 150 10.89 3.91 4.83
N LEU A 151 10.67 5.17 5.21
CA LEU A 151 9.58 5.99 4.68
C LEU A 151 10.06 6.70 3.42
N VAL A 152 9.39 6.47 2.29
CA VAL A 152 9.62 7.20 1.04
C VAL A 152 8.42 8.12 0.78
N ILE A 153 8.72 9.39 0.52
CA ILE A 153 7.74 10.43 0.18
C ILE A 153 8.03 10.87 -1.26
N GLU A 154 7.07 10.67 -2.14
CA GLU A 154 7.13 11.07 -3.54
C GLU A 154 6.41 12.40 -3.70
N TRP A 155 7.05 13.38 -4.33
CA TRP A 155 6.53 14.74 -4.37
C TRP A 155 6.98 15.48 -5.63
N ALA A 156 6.23 16.53 -5.94
CA ALA A 156 6.55 17.46 -7.03
C ALA A 156 6.63 18.88 -6.50
N GLU A 157 7.38 19.73 -7.20
CA GLU A 157 7.36 21.17 -6.92
C GLU A 157 5.96 21.74 -7.17
N ALA A 158 5.51 22.64 -6.29
CA ALA A 158 4.24 23.33 -6.47
C ALA A 158 4.26 24.24 -7.70
N ASP A 159 5.40 24.89 -7.97
CA ASP A 159 5.57 25.76 -9.12
C ASP A 159 5.96 24.95 -10.37
N ALA A 160 5.39 25.32 -11.51
CA ALA A 160 5.70 24.68 -12.78
C ALA A 160 7.11 25.05 -13.26
N PHE A 161 7.83 24.05 -13.74
CA PHE A 161 9.16 24.21 -14.32
C PHE A 161 9.11 24.66 -15.79
N HIS A 162 8.17 24.11 -16.57
CA HIS A 162 7.89 24.56 -17.94
C HIS A 162 6.45 24.22 -18.34
N TRP A 163 5.98 24.76 -19.46
CA TRP A 163 4.64 24.51 -19.99
C TRP A 163 4.73 23.70 -21.28
N LEU A 164 3.95 22.62 -21.39
CA LEU A 164 3.85 21.82 -22.63
C LEU A 164 2.87 22.46 -23.61
N ASN A 165 1.78 23.03 -23.07
CA ASN A 165 0.74 23.74 -23.80
C ASN A 165 0.00 24.68 -22.83
N SER A 166 -1.11 25.29 -23.24
CA SER A 166 -1.88 26.22 -22.40
C SER A 166 -2.57 25.58 -21.19
N LEU A 167 -2.64 24.25 -21.12
CA LEU A 167 -3.37 23.49 -20.10
C LEU A 167 -2.44 22.62 -19.23
N ASP A 168 -1.34 22.11 -19.81
CA ASP A 168 -0.40 21.22 -19.13
C ASP A 168 0.90 21.94 -18.77
N SER A 169 1.10 22.13 -17.47
CA SER A 169 2.38 22.58 -16.90
C SER A 169 3.12 21.40 -16.28
N VAL A 170 4.43 21.36 -16.44
CA VAL A 170 5.29 20.25 -16.01
C VAL A 170 6.07 20.66 -14.77
N HIS A 171 6.06 19.77 -13.79
CA HIS A 171 6.70 19.97 -12.50
C HIS A 171 7.89 19.03 -12.38
N ARG A 172 8.93 19.42 -11.65
CA ARG A 172 10.01 18.48 -11.30
C ARG A 172 9.50 17.55 -10.19
N HIS A 173 9.74 16.26 -10.35
CA HIS A 173 9.36 15.24 -9.37
C HIS A 173 10.58 14.66 -8.69
N PHE A 174 10.45 14.43 -7.40
CA PHE A 174 11.47 13.90 -6.53
C PHE A 174 10.89 12.83 -5.61
N ALA A 175 11.77 12.05 -5.02
CA ALA A 175 11.47 11.24 -3.86
C ALA A 175 12.48 11.57 -2.76
N SER A 176 12.02 11.55 -1.51
CA SER A 176 12.83 11.71 -0.31
C SER A 176 12.61 10.51 0.60
N SER A 177 13.68 9.96 1.16
CA SER A 177 13.63 8.79 2.05
C SER A 177 14.05 9.14 3.48
N PHE A 178 13.46 8.46 4.45
CA PHE A 178 13.65 8.68 5.88
C PHE A 178 13.76 7.36 6.63
N ASP A 179 14.85 7.19 7.36
CA ASP A 179 15.08 6.07 8.26
C ASP A 179 14.22 6.18 9.51
N ILE A 180 13.61 5.06 9.91
CA ILE A 180 12.85 4.95 11.16
C ILE A 180 13.53 3.94 12.07
N SER A 181 14.19 4.45 13.11
CA SER A 181 14.89 3.63 14.10
C SER A 181 14.26 3.76 15.48
N ALA A 182 14.19 2.65 16.22
CA ALA A 182 13.80 2.70 17.62
C ALA A 182 14.94 3.32 18.44
N VAL A 183 14.67 4.37 19.21
CA VAL A 183 15.67 4.98 20.12
C VAL A 183 15.87 4.08 21.34
N SER A 184 14.78 3.55 21.88
CA SER A 184 14.74 2.45 22.83
C SER A 184 13.29 1.92 22.93
N PRO A 185 13.06 0.72 23.50
CA PRO A 185 11.72 0.13 23.60
C PRO A 185 10.69 0.97 24.37
N SER A 186 11.13 1.93 25.19
CA SER A 186 10.28 2.76 26.06
C SER A 186 10.28 4.26 25.71
N VAL A 187 11.24 4.74 24.91
CA VAL A 187 11.43 6.18 24.64
C VAL A 187 10.69 6.61 23.38
N GLY A 188 10.72 5.81 22.31
CA GLY A 188 10.01 6.12 21.06
C GLY A 188 10.85 5.90 19.81
N TRP A 189 10.52 6.64 18.76
CA TRP A 189 11.08 6.49 17.42
C TRP A 189 11.86 7.74 17.02
N ASP A 190 12.97 7.52 16.31
CA ASP A 190 13.70 8.57 15.62
C ASP A 190 13.47 8.45 14.11
N VAL A 191 13.29 9.59 13.45
CA VAL A 191 13.04 9.68 12.01
C VAL A 191 14.10 10.57 11.39
N THR A 192 15.04 9.97 10.67
CA THR A 192 16.22 10.66 10.13
C THR A 192 16.16 10.72 8.61
N PHE A 193 16.39 11.90 8.03
CA PHE A 193 16.49 12.05 6.57
C PHE A 193 17.67 11.21 6.05
N ARG A 194 17.41 10.39 5.03
CA ARG A 194 18.44 9.56 4.40
C ARG A 194 18.91 10.18 3.09
N ASN A 195 18.04 10.36 2.10
CA ASN A 195 18.43 10.92 0.81
C ASN A 195 17.25 11.51 0.01
N GLU A 196 17.56 12.30 -1.03
CA GLU A 196 16.60 12.84 -2.00
C GLU A 196 17.13 12.64 -3.43
N TRP A 197 16.24 12.27 -4.35
CA TRP A 197 16.61 12.10 -5.76
C TRP A 197 15.50 12.55 -6.71
N LYS A 198 15.91 12.99 -7.91
CA LYS A 198 14.97 13.32 -8.99
C LYS A 198 14.47 12.02 -9.62
N ILE A 199 13.16 11.78 -9.58
CA ILE A 199 12.55 10.54 -10.09
C ILE A 199 12.15 10.62 -11.57
N MET A 200 12.07 11.84 -12.12
CA MET A 200 11.70 12.07 -13.53
C MET A 200 12.61 13.13 -14.15
N PHE A 201 13.32 12.77 -15.23
CA PHE A 201 14.31 13.66 -15.85
C PHE A 201 13.68 14.96 -16.37
N LEU A 202 12.60 14.88 -17.15
CA LEU A 202 11.90 16.04 -17.71
C LEU A 202 10.81 16.59 -16.79
N GLY A 203 10.48 15.88 -15.70
CA GLY A 203 9.29 16.16 -14.91
C GLY A 203 8.01 15.63 -15.57
N HIS A 204 6.91 15.61 -14.82
CA HIS A 204 5.58 15.21 -15.29
C HIS A 204 4.55 16.30 -14.95
N PRO A 205 3.51 16.47 -15.79
CA PRO A 205 2.33 17.23 -15.40
C PRO A 205 1.67 16.65 -14.17
N LEU A 206 1.11 17.53 -13.33
CA LEU A 206 0.22 17.11 -12.25
C LEU A 206 -1.22 17.02 -12.81
N SER A 207 -1.41 16.03 -13.69
CA SER A 207 -2.65 15.82 -14.45
C SER A 207 -3.37 14.54 -14.05
N ASP A 208 -4.55 14.35 -14.63
CA ASP A 208 -5.32 13.11 -14.56
C ASP A 208 -4.88 12.08 -15.62
N ARG A 209 -3.80 12.29 -16.39
CA ARG A 209 -3.37 11.38 -17.47
C ARG A 209 -2.03 10.69 -17.27
N ASP A 210 -1.04 11.38 -16.70
CA ASP A 210 0.25 10.75 -16.40
C ASP A 210 0.12 9.82 -15.20
N ARG A 211 0.85 8.70 -15.24
CA ARG A 211 0.82 7.68 -14.20
C ARG A 211 2.24 7.26 -13.85
N PHE A 212 2.44 6.94 -12.59
CA PHE A 212 3.62 6.22 -12.16
C PHE A 212 3.32 5.31 -10.97
N TYR A 213 4.07 4.22 -10.89
CA TYR A 213 3.95 3.21 -9.86
C TYR A 213 5.32 2.90 -9.32
N SER A 214 5.40 2.74 -8.01
CA SER A 214 6.68 2.65 -7.33
C SER A 214 6.64 1.67 -6.18
N SER A 215 7.81 1.16 -5.86
CA SER A 215 8.04 0.23 -4.76
C SER A 215 9.46 0.40 -4.27
N HIS A 216 9.71 0.03 -3.02
CA HIS A 216 11.04 0.13 -2.46
C HIS A 216 11.27 -0.92 -1.38
N ASN A 217 12.54 -1.14 -1.10
CA ASN A 217 12.99 -1.75 0.13
C ASN A 217 14.05 -0.85 0.77
N GLU A 218 14.80 -1.39 1.73
CA GLU A 218 15.83 -0.64 2.44
C GLU A 218 16.94 -0.09 1.53
N THR A 219 17.24 -0.74 0.39
CA THR A 219 18.43 -0.42 -0.42
C THR A 219 18.10 0.06 -1.83
N HIS A 220 16.92 -0.27 -2.35
CA HIS A 220 16.55 0.07 -3.72
C HIS A 220 15.13 0.62 -3.81
N TYR A 221 14.95 1.52 -4.78
CA TYR A 221 13.68 2.08 -5.17
C TYR A 221 13.43 1.81 -6.65
N VAL A 222 12.23 1.40 -7.02
CA VAL A 222 11.81 1.20 -8.40
C VAL A 222 10.65 2.11 -8.75
N LEU A 223 10.69 2.65 -9.96
CA LEU A 223 9.62 3.46 -10.55
C LEU A 223 9.31 2.95 -11.96
N TYR A 224 8.05 2.62 -12.19
CA TYR A 224 7.48 2.47 -13.52
C TYR A 224 6.69 3.74 -13.86
N THR A 225 6.91 4.28 -15.05
CA THR A 225 6.25 5.49 -15.56
C THR A 225 5.46 5.16 -16.82
N TRP A 226 4.30 5.80 -16.95
CA TRP A 226 3.45 5.73 -18.13
C TRP A 226 2.94 7.12 -18.45
N GLN A 227 3.22 7.56 -19.66
CA GLN A 227 2.77 8.87 -20.14
C GLN A 227 2.03 8.69 -21.45
N PRO A 228 0.86 9.31 -21.62
CA PRO A 228 0.19 9.30 -22.91
C PRO A 228 1.11 9.96 -23.95
N ASN A 229 1.11 9.43 -25.17
CA ASN A 229 1.75 10.14 -26.27
C ASN A 229 0.96 11.42 -26.56
N ARG A 230 1.63 12.57 -26.52
CA ARG A 230 1.02 13.89 -26.75
C ARG A 230 1.29 14.43 -28.15
N SER A 231 1.91 13.63 -29.02
CA SER A 231 2.18 13.99 -30.41
C SER A 231 0.90 13.90 -31.25
N LEU A 232 0.49 15.02 -31.84
CA LEU A 232 -0.67 15.10 -32.73
C LEU A 232 -0.46 14.42 -34.10
N TYR A 233 0.77 14.02 -34.44
CA TYR A 233 1.15 13.58 -35.79
C TYR A 233 1.42 12.08 -35.94
N THR A 234 1.32 11.31 -34.85
CA THR A 234 1.68 9.88 -34.80
C THR A 234 0.50 8.99 -34.42
N ALA A 235 -0.70 9.30 -34.94
CA ALA A 235 -1.96 8.67 -34.56
C ALA A 235 -2.01 7.13 -34.73
N ASP A 236 -1.11 6.54 -35.55
CA ASP A 236 -0.98 5.09 -35.70
C ASP A 236 0.15 4.47 -34.82
N GLU A 237 1.07 5.29 -34.30
CA GLU A 237 2.11 4.92 -33.29
C GLU A 237 1.71 5.39 -31.88
N ASP A 238 0.42 5.30 -31.57
CA ASP A 238 -0.28 5.89 -30.41
C ASP A 238 0.04 5.23 -29.05
N ALA A 239 1.20 4.58 -28.94
CA ALA A 239 1.58 3.83 -27.77
C ALA A 239 2.19 4.77 -26.70
N PRO A 240 1.74 4.67 -25.44
CA PRO A 240 2.29 5.43 -24.30
C PRO A 240 3.81 5.36 -24.20
N ILE A 241 4.43 6.46 -23.76
CA ILE A 241 5.85 6.50 -23.42
C ILE A 241 6.00 5.84 -22.04
N GLU A 242 6.61 4.67 -22.03
CA GLU A 242 6.79 3.86 -20.83
C GLU A 242 8.27 3.68 -20.52
N SER A 243 8.60 3.75 -19.24
CA SER A 243 9.95 3.43 -18.77
C SER A 243 9.94 2.99 -17.32
N LEU A 244 10.90 2.13 -16.98
CA LEU A 244 11.13 1.66 -15.63
C LEU A 244 12.57 1.93 -15.22
N PHE A 245 12.76 2.34 -13.98
CA PHE A 245 14.06 2.69 -13.43
C PHE A 245 14.21 2.07 -12.05
N VAL A 246 15.41 1.59 -11.75
CA VAL A 246 15.80 1.11 -10.42
C VAL A 246 16.94 1.99 -9.91
N TRP A 247 16.76 2.57 -8.73
CA TRP A 247 17.78 3.34 -8.01
C TRP A 247 18.35 2.51 -6.87
N ASN A 248 19.65 2.63 -6.65
CA ASN A 248 20.24 2.38 -5.36
C ASN A 248 20.00 3.61 -4.47
N ILE A 249 19.41 3.39 -3.29
CA ILE A 249 19.10 4.37 -2.26
C ILE A 249 19.70 3.97 -0.89
N SER A 250 20.66 3.04 -0.87
CA SER A 250 21.14 2.40 0.36
C SER A 250 21.96 3.32 1.25
N GLU A 251 22.71 4.24 0.66
CA GLU A 251 23.59 5.16 1.41
C GLU A 251 22.90 6.51 1.67
N PRO A 252 23.11 7.09 2.88
CA PRO A 252 22.64 8.43 3.17
C PRO A 252 23.41 9.49 2.38
N SER A 253 22.74 10.60 2.08
CA SER A 253 23.29 11.73 1.33
C SER A 253 22.51 12.99 1.63
N ASP A 254 23.20 14.02 2.13
CA ASP A 254 22.62 15.33 2.43
C ASP A 254 22.33 16.17 1.17
N TYR A 255 22.83 15.74 0.00
CA TYR A 255 22.62 16.46 -1.25
C TYR A 255 21.16 16.37 -1.69
N LYS A 256 20.55 17.52 -1.93
CA LYS A 256 19.14 17.67 -2.35
C LYS A 256 19.05 18.24 -3.76
N PRO A 257 18.78 17.41 -4.78
CA PRO A 257 18.64 17.87 -6.16
C PRO A 257 17.54 18.92 -6.37
N SER A 258 16.55 19.00 -5.47
CA SER A 258 15.54 20.07 -5.50
C SER A 258 16.14 21.47 -5.27
N ALA A 259 17.10 21.57 -4.36
CA ALA A 259 17.81 22.80 -4.00
C ALA A 259 18.97 23.16 -4.94
N ASP A 260 19.41 22.23 -5.80
CA ASP A 260 20.40 22.48 -6.84
C ASP A 260 19.90 22.06 -8.24
N PRO A 261 19.06 22.90 -8.88
CA PRO A 261 18.55 22.63 -10.23
C PRO A 261 19.64 22.44 -11.28
N SER A 262 20.80 23.08 -11.09
CA SER A 262 21.93 23.06 -12.01
C SER A 262 22.84 21.83 -11.84
N SER A 263 22.68 21.10 -10.73
CA SER A 263 23.56 20.01 -10.32
C SER A 263 25.05 20.39 -10.23
N LEU A 264 25.35 21.68 -10.03
CA LEU A 264 26.73 22.19 -9.94
C LEU A 264 27.46 21.69 -8.69
N HIS A 265 26.72 21.43 -7.60
CA HIS A 265 27.24 20.97 -6.32
C HIS A 265 27.00 19.48 -6.09
N LYS A 266 26.62 18.73 -7.15
CA LYS A 266 26.39 17.30 -7.05
C LYS A 266 27.72 16.58 -6.69
N PRO A 267 27.77 15.81 -5.60
CA PRO A 267 28.97 15.04 -5.26
C PRO A 267 29.26 13.98 -6.33
N SER A 268 30.54 13.70 -6.58
CA SER A 268 30.99 12.75 -7.61
C SER A 268 30.56 11.30 -7.36
N SER A 269 30.31 10.94 -6.10
CA SER A 269 29.89 9.61 -5.65
C SER A 269 28.68 9.69 -4.72
N SER A 270 27.66 10.47 -5.09
CA SER A 270 26.43 10.58 -4.29
C SER A 270 25.44 9.47 -4.60
N CYS A 271 25.04 8.71 -3.59
CA CYS A 271 23.72 8.09 -3.55
C CYS A 271 22.65 9.20 -3.49
N PRO A 272 21.46 9.05 -4.10
CA PRO A 272 21.01 7.93 -4.94
C PRO A 272 21.49 7.98 -6.39
N PHE A 273 21.59 6.81 -7.02
CA PHE A 273 21.91 6.67 -8.44
C PHE A 273 21.15 5.52 -9.11
N VAL A 274 20.91 5.64 -10.42
CA VAL A 274 20.19 4.63 -11.20
C VAL A 274 21.12 3.44 -11.47
N VAL A 275 20.70 2.24 -11.06
CA VAL A 275 21.40 0.97 -11.33
C VAL A 275 20.84 0.23 -12.54
N ALA A 276 19.57 0.45 -12.89
CA ALA A 276 18.94 -0.16 -14.05
C ALA A 276 17.93 0.79 -14.73
N LYS A 277 17.86 0.73 -16.05
CA LYS A 277 16.89 1.48 -16.86
C LYS A 277 16.33 0.58 -17.95
N PHE A 278 15.01 0.49 -17.99
CA PHE A 278 14.24 -0.23 -18.99
C PHE A 278 13.39 0.79 -19.74
N ASN A 279 13.69 0.99 -21.03
CA ASN A 279 12.84 1.81 -21.89
C ASN A 279 11.68 0.97 -22.46
N PHE A 280 10.78 1.60 -23.21
CA PHE A 280 9.62 0.92 -23.79
C PHE A 280 9.96 -0.32 -24.64
N ARG A 281 11.12 -0.38 -25.30
CA ARG A 281 11.57 -1.57 -26.06
C ARG A 281 11.97 -2.70 -25.13
N ASP A 282 12.64 -2.39 -24.03
CA ASP A 282 13.01 -3.38 -23.02
C ASP A 282 11.74 -3.95 -22.37
N LEU A 283 10.80 -3.09 -22.00
CA LEU A 283 9.50 -3.50 -21.44
C LEU A 283 8.70 -4.37 -22.44
N ASP A 284 8.78 -4.07 -23.74
CA ASP A 284 8.15 -4.87 -24.79
C ASP A 284 8.85 -6.24 -24.97
N PHE A 285 10.18 -6.26 -24.93
CA PHE A 285 10.99 -7.48 -24.93
C PHE A 285 10.62 -8.42 -23.77
N TYR A 286 10.42 -7.87 -22.57
CA TYR A 286 9.96 -8.63 -21.40
C TYR A 286 8.45 -8.92 -21.41
N SER A 287 7.71 -8.38 -22.39
CA SER A 287 6.25 -8.47 -22.51
C SER A 287 5.48 -7.94 -21.29
N VAL A 288 6.02 -6.93 -20.60
CA VAL A 288 5.42 -6.28 -19.41
C VAL A 288 4.99 -4.84 -19.70
N ARG A 289 5.01 -4.44 -20.97
CA ARG A 289 4.57 -3.12 -21.42
C ARG A 289 3.04 -3.03 -21.32
N GLN A 290 2.53 -1.99 -20.66
CA GLN A 290 1.12 -1.84 -20.33
C GLN A 290 0.29 -1.26 -21.48
N ARG A 291 0.88 -0.38 -22.30
CA ARG A 291 0.21 0.25 -23.46
C ARG A 291 -1.18 0.82 -23.06
N GLY A 292 -2.18 0.69 -23.93
CA GLY A 292 -3.57 1.09 -23.66
C GLY A 292 -4.43 0.05 -22.92
N ALA A 293 -3.83 -1.07 -22.47
CA ALA A 293 -4.53 -2.14 -21.79
C ALA A 293 -3.75 -2.57 -20.53
N PRO A 294 -3.75 -1.73 -19.47
CA PRO A 294 -2.95 -1.99 -18.28
C PRO A 294 -3.45 -3.24 -17.55
N LYS A 295 -2.48 -4.01 -17.07
CA LYS A 295 -2.61 -5.30 -16.39
C LYS A 295 -1.85 -5.32 -15.07
N MET A 296 -0.85 -4.46 -14.90
CA MET A 296 0.01 -4.42 -13.74
C MET A 296 -0.79 -4.10 -12.48
N ILE A 297 -0.71 -5.01 -11.52
CA ILE A 297 -1.35 -4.93 -10.21
C ILE A 297 -0.34 -4.97 -9.07
N ARG A 298 0.94 -5.20 -9.33
CA ARG A 298 1.97 -5.19 -8.29
C ARG A 298 3.35 -4.98 -8.88
N LEU A 299 4.20 -4.27 -8.12
CA LEU A 299 5.60 -4.03 -8.42
C LEU A 299 6.41 -4.30 -7.15
N ASP A 300 7.28 -5.31 -7.18
CA ASP A 300 8.13 -5.68 -6.04
C ASP A 300 9.59 -5.71 -6.44
N ILE A 301 10.46 -5.31 -5.51
CA ILE A 301 11.90 -5.34 -5.69
C ILE A 301 12.55 -6.19 -4.59
N ASN A 302 13.34 -7.17 -5.02
CA ASN A 302 14.16 -7.99 -4.15
C ASN A 302 15.64 -7.68 -4.39
N SER A 303 16.26 -7.00 -3.43
CA SER A 303 17.66 -6.59 -3.53
C SER A 303 18.65 -7.67 -3.13
N GLU A 304 18.23 -8.72 -2.44
CA GLU A 304 19.09 -9.87 -2.13
C GLU A 304 19.35 -10.70 -3.39
N THR A 305 18.31 -10.86 -4.23
CA THR A 305 18.38 -11.62 -5.47
C THR A 305 18.57 -10.76 -6.71
N ASN A 306 18.53 -9.42 -6.56
CA ASN A 306 18.60 -8.43 -7.64
C ASN A 306 17.53 -8.63 -8.73
N VAL A 307 16.32 -8.96 -8.29
CA VAL A 307 15.17 -9.24 -9.16
C VAL A 307 14.05 -8.22 -8.92
N LEU A 308 13.47 -7.78 -10.02
CA LEU A 308 12.24 -7.02 -10.07
C LEU A 308 11.08 -7.95 -10.47
N ASP A 309 10.03 -8.00 -9.66
CA ASP A 309 8.82 -8.74 -9.96
C ASP A 309 7.71 -7.78 -10.39
N ILE A 310 7.18 -7.99 -11.60
CA ILE A 310 5.99 -7.31 -12.11
C ILE A 310 4.87 -8.34 -12.12
N THR A 311 3.81 -8.08 -11.34
CA THR A 311 2.62 -8.93 -11.33
C THR A 311 1.54 -8.30 -12.19
N GLU A 312 1.05 -9.05 -13.15
CA GLU A 312 -0.01 -8.66 -14.07
C GLU A 312 -1.23 -9.56 -13.87
N CYS A 313 -2.43 -8.99 -13.97
CA CYS A 313 -3.69 -9.70 -13.78
C CYS A 313 -4.65 -9.43 -14.92
N THR A 314 -5.17 -10.50 -15.51
CA THR A 314 -6.22 -10.47 -16.54
C THR A 314 -7.44 -11.21 -16.04
N GLY A 315 -8.62 -10.59 -16.16
CA GLY A 315 -9.89 -11.17 -15.80
C GLY A 315 -10.26 -12.32 -16.74
N PRO A 316 -11.21 -13.18 -16.34
CA PRO A 316 -11.79 -14.16 -17.24
C PRO A 316 -12.47 -13.43 -18.40
N GLY A 317 -12.21 -13.87 -19.64
CA GLY A 317 -12.83 -13.30 -20.83
C GLY A 317 -14.36 -13.40 -20.79
N CYS A 318 -15.06 -12.53 -21.52
CA CYS A 318 -16.53 -12.43 -21.53
C CYS A 318 -17.28 -13.71 -21.96
N GLU A 319 -16.58 -14.73 -22.44
CA GLU A 319 -17.16 -15.99 -22.94
C GLU A 319 -17.36 -17.05 -21.85
N ILE A 320 -17.03 -16.73 -20.60
CA ILE A 320 -16.90 -17.73 -19.55
C ILE A 320 -18.01 -17.56 -18.50
N ASP A 321 -18.90 -18.56 -18.43
CA ASP A 321 -20.00 -18.67 -17.46
C ASP A 321 -19.44 -18.65 -16.00
N PRO A 322 -19.77 -17.64 -15.17
CA PRO A 322 -19.22 -17.46 -13.82
C PRO A 322 -19.51 -18.63 -12.87
N ILE A 323 -20.53 -19.44 -13.19
CA ILE A 323 -21.05 -20.48 -12.30
C ILE A 323 -20.41 -21.84 -12.58
N ASN A 324 -19.97 -22.09 -13.82
CA ASN A 324 -19.54 -23.42 -14.28
C ASN A 324 -18.04 -23.58 -14.54
N THR A 325 -17.24 -22.53 -14.37
CA THR A 325 -15.80 -22.61 -14.59
C THR A 325 -15.04 -22.00 -13.43
N SER A 326 -14.07 -22.76 -12.94
CA SER A 326 -13.00 -22.33 -12.03
C SER A 326 -12.03 -21.34 -12.69
N SER A 327 -12.52 -20.42 -13.53
CA SER A 327 -11.71 -19.44 -14.24
C SER A 327 -11.30 -18.32 -13.29
N TYR A 328 -10.28 -18.63 -12.49
CA TYR A 328 -9.53 -17.63 -11.74
C TYR A 328 -8.98 -16.57 -12.72
N PRO A 329 -8.83 -15.32 -12.28
CA PRO A 329 -8.13 -14.34 -13.09
C PRO A 329 -6.70 -14.88 -13.27
N SER A 330 -6.20 -14.81 -14.50
CA SER A 330 -4.83 -15.25 -14.77
C SER A 330 -3.89 -14.17 -14.25
N ALA A 331 -3.33 -14.41 -13.06
CA ALA A 331 -2.27 -13.59 -12.52
C ALA A 331 -0.92 -14.21 -12.89
N GLN A 332 -0.03 -13.39 -13.45
CA GLN A 332 1.29 -13.80 -13.92
C GLN A 332 2.33 -12.90 -13.28
N ILE A 333 3.42 -13.49 -12.80
CA ILE A 333 4.60 -12.75 -12.35
C ILE A 333 5.69 -12.91 -13.40
N THR A 334 6.26 -11.77 -13.81
CA THR A 334 7.47 -11.70 -14.62
C THR A 334 8.60 -11.14 -13.77
N SER A 335 9.61 -11.98 -13.52
CA SER A 335 10.83 -11.63 -12.78
C SER A 335 11.94 -11.21 -13.75
N ILE A 336 12.45 -9.99 -13.56
CA ILE A 336 13.48 -9.38 -14.41
C ILE A 336 14.71 -9.06 -13.53
N PRO A 337 15.88 -9.64 -13.79
CA PRO A 337 17.11 -9.24 -13.12
C PRO A 337 17.47 -7.78 -13.46
N PHE A 338 17.85 -6.98 -12.46
CA PHE A 338 18.17 -5.55 -12.67
C PHE A 338 19.66 -5.19 -12.51
N LEU A 339 20.49 -6.05 -11.90
CA LEU A 339 21.96 -5.86 -11.81
C LEU A 339 22.78 -6.90 -12.59
N SER A 340 22.14 -7.93 -13.13
CA SER A 340 22.82 -9.03 -13.80
C SER A 340 22.16 -9.40 -15.12
N HIS A 341 22.90 -10.09 -15.98
CA HIS A 341 22.35 -10.76 -17.15
C HIS A 341 21.90 -12.16 -16.73
N GLY A 342 20.61 -12.29 -16.41
CA GLY A 342 20.00 -13.55 -16.00
C GLY A 342 18.78 -13.90 -16.85
N PRO A 343 18.34 -15.17 -16.83
CA PRO A 343 17.12 -15.55 -17.51
C PRO A 343 15.92 -14.84 -16.89
N ILE A 344 14.94 -14.53 -17.73
CA ILE A 344 13.63 -14.07 -17.29
C ILE A 344 12.90 -15.27 -16.70
N TRP A 345 12.24 -15.08 -15.57
CA TRP A 345 11.37 -16.10 -15.02
C TRP A 345 9.92 -15.64 -15.04
N ARG A 346 9.08 -16.38 -15.77
CA ARG A 346 7.66 -16.11 -15.89
C ARG A 346 6.88 -17.26 -15.26
N ARG A 347 5.98 -16.94 -14.32
CA ARG A 347 5.20 -17.93 -13.58
C ARG A 347 3.76 -17.47 -13.42
N ALA A 348 2.82 -18.41 -13.59
CA ALA A 348 1.43 -18.19 -13.22
C ALA A 348 1.29 -18.31 -11.69
N LEU A 349 0.51 -17.42 -11.09
CA LEU A 349 0.12 -17.55 -9.70
C LEU A 349 -0.98 -18.58 -9.56
N LYS A 350 -0.80 -19.49 -8.61
CA LYS A 350 -1.80 -20.53 -8.28
C LYS A 350 -2.99 -20.00 -7.48
N PHE A 351 -2.86 -18.79 -6.95
CA PHE A 351 -3.87 -18.14 -6.14
C PHE A 351 -4.40 -16.91 -6.86
N PRO A 352 -5.70 -16.59 -6.73
CA PRO A 352 -6.22 -15.37 -7.28
C PRO A 352 -5.56 -14.14 -6.62
N ILE A 353 -5.67 -13.00 -7.28
CA ILE A 353 -5.43 -11.67 -6.69
C ILE A 353 -6.72 -10.87 -6.87
N PRO A 354 -7.14 -10.03 -5.91
CA PRO A 354 -8.26 -9.13 -6.11
C PRO A 354 -8.13 -8.33 -7.42
N PRO A 355 -9.24 -8.09 -8.13
CA PRO A 355 -9.24 -7.16 -9.26
C PRO A 355 -8.73 -5.78 -8.86
N TYR A 356 -8.06 -5.10 -9.79
CA TYR A 356 -7.60 -3.73 -9.62
C TYR A 356 -8.79 -2.78 -9.38
N ARG A 357 -8.77 -2.00 -8.31
CA ARG A 357 -9.78 -0.97 -8.03
C ARG A 357 -9.17 0.37 -7.63
N GLY A 358 -7.90 0.59 -7.94
CA GLY A 358 -7.19 1.80 -7.54
C GLY A 358 -5.74 1.51 -7.19
N ASN A 359 -4.96 2.57 -6.98
CA ASN A 359 -3.53 2.44 -6.69
C ASN A 359 -3.27 1.66 -5.41
N THR A 360 -4.14 1.82 -4.42
CA THR A 360 -4.05 1.10 -3.15
C THR A 360 -4.21 -0.42 -3.31
N SER A 361 -4.96 -0.87 -4.32
CA SER A 361 -5.07 -2.29 -4.66
C SER A 361 -3.73 -2.88 -5.08
N MET A 362 -2.77 -2.06 -5.53
CA MET A 362 -1.45 -2.56 -5.90
C MET A 362 -0.59 -2.98 -4.70
N TYR A 363 -1.02 -2.67 -3.48
CA TYR A 363 -0.40 -3.14 -2.25
C TYR A 363 -0.98 -4.48 -1.76
N ASN A 364 -2.08 -4.97 -2.36
CA ASN A 364 -2.71 -6.21 -1.92
C ASN A 364 -1.73 -7.39 -2.06
N ARG A 365 -1.71 -8.25 -1.04
CA ARG A 365 -0.98 -9.51 -1.08
C ARG A 365 -1.81 -10.55 -1.86
N PRO A 366 -1.17 -11.51 -2.56
CA PRO A 366 -1.88 -12.65 -3.12
C PRO A 366 -2.65 -13.39 -2.02
N PHE A 367 -3.84 -13.91 -2.34
CA PHE A 367 -4.64 -14.68 -1.39
C PHE A 367 -3.88 -15.94 -0.96
N LEU A 368 -3.52 -16.04 0.32
CA LEU A 368 -2.91 -17.27 0.86
C LEU A 368 -3.92 -18.42 0.98
N ARG A 369 -5.21 -18.09 1.13
CA ARG A 369 -6.32 -19.04 1.13
C ARG A 369 -7.27 -18.62 0.02
N GLY A 370 -7.29 -19.38 -1.08
CA GLY A 370 -8.10 -19.10 -2.27
C GLY A 370 -9.57 -18.89 -1.93
N SER A 371 -9.96 -17.63 -1.69
CA SER A 371 -11.33 -17.26 -1.42
C SER A 371 -12.18 -17.49 -2.67
N TYR A 372 -13.25 -18.27 -2.55
CA TYR A 372 -14.26 -18.46 -3.59
C TYR A 372 -14.93 -17.14 -4.01
N LEU A 373 -14.73 -16.05 -3.25
CA LEU A 373 -15.30 -14.71 -3.47
C LEU A 373 -14.24 -13.69 -3.95
N TRP A 374 -13.15 -14.15 -4.57
CA TRP A 374 -12.10 -13.27 -5.08
C TRP A 374 -12.59 -12.09 -5.96
N PRO A 375 -13.64 -12.20 -6.82
CA PRO A 375 -14.07 -11.07 -7.63
C PRO A 375 -14.63 -9.94 -6.78
N ALA A 376 -15.28 -10.27 -5.66
CA ALA A 376 -15.92 -9.31 -4.78
C ALA A 376 -14.94 -8.69 -3.77
N THR A 377 -13.78 -9.30 -3.56
CA THR A 377 -12.83 -8.81 -2.57
C THR A 377 -12.13 -7.56 -3.07
N ILE A 378 -11.98 -6.58 -2.18
CA ILE A 378 -11.35 -5.28 -2.45
C ILE A 378 -9.97 -5.22 -1.81
N SER A 379 -9.88 -5.56 -0.53
CA SER A 379 -8.63 -5.54 0.24
C SER A 379 -8.70 -6.56 1.38
N GLU A 380 -7.55 -7.12 1.73
CA GLU A 380 -7.41 -8.08 2.83
C GLU A 380 -6.22 -7.77 3.72
N VAL A 381 -6.41 -8.01 5.01
CA VAL A 381 -5.38 -7.95 6.05
C VAL A 381 -5.31 -9.32 6.68
N ILE A 382 -4.10 -9.89 6.72
CA ILE A 382 -3.85 -11.21 7.28
C ILE A 382 -2.76 -11.07 8.35
N ASP A 383 -3.13 -11.36 9.59
CA ASP A 383 -2.17 -11.66 10.65
C ASP A 383 -1.97 -13.18 10.68
N GLU A 384 -0.95 -13.65 9.96
CA GLU A 384 -0.69 -15.08 9.77
C GLU A 384 -0.40 -15.79 11.08
N GLU A 385 0.29 -15.10 11.99
CA GLU A 385 0.73 -15.68 13.25
C GLU A 385 -0.43 -15.80 14.25
N ALA A 386 -1.35 -14.83 14.23
CA ALA A 386 -2.61 -14.87 14.97
C ALA A 386 -3.71 -15.70 14.29
N GLN A 387 -3.56 -15.99 13.00
CA GLN A 387 -4.59 -16.55 12.12
C GLN A 387 -5.87 -15.71 12.05
N VAL A 388 -5.73 -14.39 12.14
CA VAL A 388 -6.84 -13.44 11.99
C VAL A 388 -6.83 -12.84 10.59
N ILE A 389 -8.00 -12.80 9.95
CA ILE A 389 -8.17 -12.25 8.60
C ILE A 389 -9.31 -11.23 8.61
N PHE A 390 -9.04 -10.06 8.08
CA PHE A 390 -10.05 -9.06 7.75
C PHE A 390 -10.19 -8.98 6.23
N SER A 391 -11.42 -9.10 5.72
CA SER A 391 -11.71 -9.13 4.30
C SER A 391 -12.80 -8.13 3.92
N LEU A 392 -12.37 -7.03 3.31
CA LEU A 392 -13.25 -5.99 2.77
C LEU A 392 -13.70 -6.41 1.39
N GLN A 393 -15.01 -6.60 1.21
CA GLN A 393 -15.58 -7.10 -0.05
C GLN A 393 -16.91 -6.43 -0.36
N THR A 394 -17.31 -6.50 -1.63
CA THR A 394 -18.67 -6.21 -2.06
C THR A 394 -19.60 -7.37 -1.69
N SER A 395 -20.84 -7.06 -1.30
CA SER A 395 -21.87 -8.06 -1.08
C SER A 395 -22.30 -8.65 -2.44
N ILE A 396 -22.09 -9.94 -2.66
CA ILE A 396 -22.68 -10.63 -3.80
C ILE A 396 -24.13 -10.96 -3.41
N LEU A 397 -25.07 -10.07 -3.73
CA LEU A 397 -26.49 -10.43 -3.74
C LEU A 397 -26.76 -11.26 -4.99
N ASN A 398 -27.62 -12.27 -4.86
CA ASN A 398 -28.02 -13.15 -5.96
C ASN A 398 -28.37 -12.32 -7.22
N HIS A 399 -28.03 -12.87 -8.39
CA HIS A 399 -28.14 -12.27 -9.73
C HIS A 399 -29.51 -11.64 -10.11
N GLU A 400 -30.55 -11.82 -9.28
CA GLU A 400 -31.90 -11.32 -9.52
C GLU A 400 -32.07 -9.83 -9.18
N ASP A 401 -31.17 -9.22 -8.40
CA ASP A 401 -31.27 -7.81 -7.96
C ASP A 401 -30.09 -6.94 -8.42
N CYS A 402 -29.77 -6.99 -9.73
CA CYS A 402 -28.79 -6.10 -10.39
C CYS A 402 -29.14 -4.59 -10.35
N LYS A 403 -30.21 -4.18 -9.65
CA LYS A 403 -30.64 -2.79 -9.47
C LYS A 403 -30.30 -2.23 -8.08
N SER A 404 -29.87 -3.07 -7.14
CA SER A 404 -29.44 -2.61 -5.81
C SER A 404 -27.97 -2.20 -5.85
N ALA A 405 -27.62 -1.07 -5.21
CA ALA A 405 -26.24 -0.68 -5.06
C ALA A 405 -25.47 -1.79 -4.33
N GLN A 406 -24.31 -2.21 -4.85
CA GLN A 406 -23.46 -3.18 -4.16
C GLN A 406 -23.06 -2.59 -2.80
N HIS A 407 -23.40 -3.27 -1.71
CA HIS A 407 -23.03 -2.84 -0.37
C HIS A 407 -21.64 -3.38 -0.04
N LEU A 408 -20.83 -2.59 0.65
CA LEU A 408 -19.57 -3.08 1.20
C LEU A 408 -19.88 -3.92 2.45
N GLN A 409 -18.99 -4.86 2.77
CA GLN A 409 -18.98 -5.57 4.05
C GLN A 409 -17.53 -5.89 4.44
N LEU A 410 -17.25 -5.87 5.75
CA LEU A 410 -15.99 -6.36 6.29
C LEU A 410 -16.25 -7.66 7.05
N LYS A 411 -15.71 -8.77 6.53
CA LYS A 411 -15.72 -10.06 7.22
C LYS A 411 -14.48 -10.19 8.08
N ILE A 412 -14.65 -10.76 9.27
CA ILE A 412 -13.57 -11.04 10.22
C ILE A 412 -13.57 -12.56 10.45
N GLN A 413 -12.41 -13.17 10.25
CA GLN A 413 -12.18 -14.57 10.59
C GLN A 413 -11.14 -14.62 11.70
N ALA A 414 -11.50 -15.24 12.82
CA ALA A 414 -10.64 -15.40 13.98
C ALA A 414 -10.45 -16.91 14.29
N PRO A 415 -9.37 -17.30 14.97
CA PRO A 415 -9.19 -18.64 15.51
C PRO A 415 -10.45 -19.16 16.23
N HIS A 416 -10.76 -20.45 16.08
CA HIS A 416 -11.90 -21.14 16.69
C HIS A 416 -13.29 -20.74 16.19
N SER A 417 -13.38 -19.90 15.15
CA SER A 417 -14.61 -19.80 14.39
C SER A 417 -14.71 -21.02 13.46
N ASP A 418 -15.62 -21.97 13.73
CA ASP A 418 -15.86 -23.19 12.92
C ASP A 418 -16.31 -22.83 11.48
N ASN A 419 -15.37 -22.36 10.65
CA ASN A 419 -15.63 -21.76 9.32
C ASN A 419 -16.67 -20.63 9.29
N ARG A 420 -17.01 -20.05 10.45
CA ARG A 420 -17.93 -18.91 10.54
C ARG A 420 -17.14 -17.61 10.52
N TYR A 421 -17.48 -16.70 9.64
CA TYR A 421 -16.99 -15.33 9.73
C TYR A 421 -17.95 -14.51 10.58
N SER A 422 -17.41 -13.57 11.35
CA SER A 422 -18.20 -12.46 11.86
C SER A 422 -18.17 -11.32 10.85
N VAL A 423 -19.11 -10.39 11.00
CA VAL A 423 -19.21 -9.21 10.14
C VAL A 423 -19.09 -7.99 11.02
N LEU A 424 -18.24 -7.03 10.63
CA LEU A 424 -18.14 -5.76 11.33
C LEU A 424 -19.51 -5.07 11.33
N GLU A 425 -19.88 -4.46 12.46
CA GLU A 425 -21.12 -3.72 12.55
C GLU A 425 -21.27 -2.72 11.38
N PRO A 426 -22.40 -2.71 10.64
CA PRO A 426 -22.53 -1.90 9.42
C PRO A 426 -22.26 -0.41 9.60
N ARG A 427 -22.56 0.14 10.79
CA ARG A 427 -22.27 1.54 11.11
C ARG A 427 -20.78 1.85 11.14
N LEU A 428 -19.95 0.90 11.56
CA LEU A 428 -18.51 1.02 11.65
C LEU A 428 -17.81 0.79 10.32
N LEU A 429 -18.48 0.16 9.35
CA LEU A 429 -17.92 -0.04 8.03
C LEU A 429 -17.63 1.29 7.32
N HIS A 430 -18.53 2.27 7.48
CA HIS A 430 -18.37 3.61 6.92
C HIS A 430 -17.14 4.35 7.49
N GLU A 431 -16.66 3.96 8.67
CA GLU A 431 -15.51 4.57 9.31
C GLU A 431 -14.17 4.16 8.67
N ILE A 432 -14.11 3.04 7.94
CA ILE A 432 -12.82 2.50 7.46
C ILE A 432 -12.78 2.19 5.96
N ALA A 433 -13.94 2.06 5.31
CA ALA A 433 -14.02 1.49 3.97
C ALA A 433 -14.00 2.51 2.83
N PHE A 434 -13.89 3.83 3.12
CA PHE A 434 -14.07 4.88 2.12
C PHE A 434 -13.06 4.78 0.97
N LYS A 435 -11.79 4.52 1.28
CA LYS A 435 -10.70 4.37 0.30
C LYS A 435 -10.50 2.93 -0.18
N GLY A 436 -11.34 1.98 0.24
CA GLY A 436 -11.21 0.57 -0.15
C GLY A 436 -9.89 -0.08 0.27
N PHE A 437 -9.17 0.51 1.21
CA PHE A 437 -7.86 0.06 1.66
C PHE A 437 -7.86 -0.07 3.17
N ILE A 438 -7.48 -1.25 3.65
CA ILE A 438 -7.40 -1.57 5.08
C ILE A 438 -6.03 -2.16 5.41
N GLN A 439 -5.56 -1.91 6.62
CA GLN A 439 -4.32 -2.46 7.19
C GLN A 439 -4.53 -2.78 8.67
N GLY A 440 -3.63 -3.56 9.28
CA GLY A 440 -3.72 -3.88 10.71
C GLY A 440 -3.19 -5.26 11.07
N ASP A 441 -3.65 -5.76 12.20
CA ASP A 441 -3.32 -7.08 12.77
C ASP A 441 -4.46 -7.57 13.68
N GLU A 442 -4.29 -8.65 14.44
CA GLU A 442 -5.35 -9.16 15.34
C GLU A 442 -5.87 -8.15 16.40
N ARG A 443 -5.14 -7.06 16.65
CA ARG A 443 -5.49 -6.05 17.67
C ARG A 443 -6.23 -4.89 17.07
N ILE A 444 -6.02 -4.60 15.80
CA ILE A 444 -6.47 -3.35 15.19
C ILE A 444 -6.83 -3.53 13.72
N ILE A 445 -7.76 -2.72 13.24
CA ILE A 445 -7.95 -2.48 11.81
C ILE A 445 -7.96 -0.98 11.55
N ILE A 446 -7.26 -0.60 10.48
CA ILE A 446 -7.00 0.78 10.07
C ILE A 446 -7.70 0.98 8.72
N GLY A 447 -8.35 2.13 8.57
CA GLY A 447 -8.89 2.57 7.29
C GLY A 447 -9.08 4.09 7.26
N GLU A 448 -9.87 4.55 6.30
CA GLU A 448 -10.21 5.97 6.16
C GLU A 448 -11.72 6.11 5.96
N ASN A 449 -12.31 7.15 6.55
CA ASN A 449 -13.73 7.50 6.39
C ASN A 449 -13.94 8.59 5.33
N ASP A 450 -15.20 8.90 5.03
CA ASP A 450 -15.60 9.94 4.07
C ASP A 450 -15.36 11.38 4.56
N MET A 451 -15.05 11.53 5.85
CA MET A 451 -14.63 12.79 6.48
C MET A 451 -13.12 13.02 6.40
N GLN A 452 -12.38 12.19 5.66
CA GLN A 452 -10.92 12.25 5.52
C GLN A 452 -10.17 12.07 6.84
N GLU A 453 -10.67 11.18 7.69
CA GLU A 453 -10.01 10.81 8.93
C GLU A 453 -9.40 9.41 8.78
N LEU A 454 -8.14 9.27 9.19
CA LEU A 454 -7.53 7.99 9.50
C LEU A 454 -8.27 7.42 10.71
N VAL A 455 -8.88 6.26 10.56
CA VAL A 455 -9.61 5.60 11.65
C VAL A 455 -8.93 4.30 12.04
N ILE A 456 -8.77 4.11 13.34
CA ILE A 456 -8.20 2.90 13.93
C ILE A 456 -9.27 2.30 14.84
N LEU A 457 -9.82 1.17 14.44
CA LEU A 457 -10.71 0.38 15.28
C LEU A 457 -9.84 -0.57 16.11
N ARG A 458 -9.94 -0.47 17.44
CA ARG A 458 -9.13 -1.25 18.37
C ARG A 458 -9.93 -2.36 19.00
N PHE A 459 -9.42 -3.57 18.91
CA PHE A 459 -9.95 -4.75 19.58
C PHE A 459 -9.16 -5.04 20.86
N ASP A 460 -8.03 -4.39 21.12
CA ASP A 460 -7.17 -4.61 22.28
C ASP A 460 -7.48 -3.73 23.50
N ARG A 461 -8.15 -2.59 23.32
CA ARG A 461 -8.52 -1.64 24.38
C ARG A 461 -9.61 -0.66 23.97
#